data_AF-A0A4S0ICM1-F1
#
_entry.id   AF-A0A4S0ICM1-F1
#
_cell.length_a   1.000
_cell.length_b   1.000
_cell.length_c   1.000
_cell.angle_alpha   90.00
_cell.angle_beta   90.00
_cell.angle_gamma   90.00
#
_symmetry.space_group_name_H-M   'P 1'
#
loop_
_entity.id
_entity.type
_entity.pdbx_description
1 polymer ?
#
loop_
_entity_poly.entity_id
_entity_poly.type
_entity_poly.pdbx_seq_one_letter_code
_entity_poly.pdbx_strand_id
1 'polypeptide(L)'
;GKTSLLNVAAGLVEPSGGLATVDGRPITGPGSDRAVVFQNDALFPWLTARENVAFALRLRGVSADKRARRADELLSLVKLGDAGDKRIWELSG
;
A
#
# COMPACT_ATOMS: atom_id res chain seq x y z
N GLY A 1 13.40 14.86 -10.91
CA GLY A 1 12.38 15.72 -10.28
C GLY A 1 11.30 14.93 -9.55
N LYS A 2 10.52 14.10 -10.25
CA LYS A 2 9.33 13.43 -9.68
C LYS A 2 9.62 12.50 -8.50
N THR A 3 10.61 11.61 -8.61
CA THR A 3 10.99 10.69 -7.53
C THR A 3 11.45 11.44 -6.28
N SER A 4 12.25 12.50 -6.43
CA SER A 4 12.67 13.35 -5.31
C SER A 4 11.47 13.98 -4.60
N LEU A 5 10.50 14.50 -5.37
CA LEU A 5 9.27 15.07 -4.81
C LEU A 5 8.43 14.02 -4.06
N LEU A 6 8.25 12.83 -4.64
CA LEU A 6 7.52 11.73 -4.01
C LEU A 6 8.22 11.24 -2.73
N ASN A 7 9.56 11.21 -2.70
CA ASN A 7 10.32 10.85 -1.51
C ASN A 7 10.16 11.89 -0.38
N VAL A 8 10.13 13.18 -0.72
CA VAL A 8 9.82 14.24 0.26
C VAL A 8 8.38 14.10 0.77
N ALA A 9 7.41 13.89 -0.13
CA ALA A 9 6.02 13.67 0.26
C ALA A 9 5.82 12.40 1.10
N ALA A 10 6.60 11.35 0.84
CA ALA A 10 6.62 10.13 1.65
C ALA A 10 7.37 10.29 2.99
N GLY A 11 8.06 11.41 3.21
CA GLY A 11 8.88 11.64 4.39
C GLY A 11 10.18 10.82 4.42
N LEU A 12 10.60 10.28 3.28
CA LEU A 12 11.85 9.51 3.13
C LEU A 12 13.08 10.42 2.95
N VAL A 13 12.88 11.65 2.49
CA VAL A 13 13.93 12.64 2.25
C VAL A 13 13.46 13.99 2.79
N GLU A 14 14.33 14.70 3.50
CA GLU A 14 14.05 16.06 3.97
C GLU A 14 14.17 17.06 2.82
N PRO A 15 13.24 18.04 2.69
CA PRO A 15 13.36 19.07 1.68
C PRO A 15 14.58 19.95 1.94
N SER A 16 15.36 20.27 0.90
CA SER A 16 16.55 21.13 1.03
C SER A 16 16.22 22.58 1.42
N GLY A 17 14.95 22.97 1.37
CA GLY A 17 14.43 24.26 1.81
C GLY A 17 12.91 24.32 1.73
N GLY A 18 12.30 25.21 2.52
CA GLY A 18 10.85 25.35 2.62
C GLY A 18 10.21 24.35 3.61
N LEU A 19 8.90 24.16 3.50
CA LEU A 19 8.11 23.28 4.39
C LEU A 19 7.23 22.35 3.55
N ALA A 20 7.19 21.08 3.93
CA ALA A 20 6.26 20.10 3.39
C ALA A 20 5.24 19.70 4.47
N THR A 21 3.95 19.72 4.14
CA THR A 21 2.86 19.37 5.06
C THR A 21 1.88 18.38 4.44
N VAL A 22 1.33 17.49 5.24
CA VAL A 22 0.16 16.64 4.92
C VAL A 22 -0.96 17.01 5.88
N ASP A 23 -2.13 17.38 5.36
CA ASP A 23 -3.28 17.83 6.16
C ASP A 23 -2.92 18.93 7.19
N GLY A 24 -2.07 19.87 6.78
CA GLY A 24 -1.59 20.98 7.62
C GLY A 24 -0.54 20.60 8.67
N ARG A 25 -0.13 19.33 8.76
CA ARG A 25 0.91 18.87 9.69
C ARG A 25 2.27 18.75 8.99
N PRO A 26 3.37 19.25 9.58
CA PRO A 26 4.71 19.09 9.03
C PRO A 26 5.07 17.61 8.81
N ILE A 27 5.69 17.32 7.66
CA ILE A 27 6.28 16.01 7.39
C ILE A 27 7.65 15.96 8.06
N THR A 28 7.76 15.24 9.16
CA THR A 28 9.04 15.05 9.88
C THR A 28 9.68 13.68 9.61
N GLY A 29 8.99 12.82 8.85
CA GLY A 29 9.43 11.47 8.54
C GLY A 29 8.31 10.64 7.91
N PRO A 30 8.54 9.32 7.70
CA PRO A 30 7.54 8.42 7.17
C PRO A 30 6.38 8.23 8.16
N GLY A 31 5.16 8.10 7.64
CA GLY A 31 3.95 7.93 8.46
C GLY A 31 3.02 6.87 7.91
N SER A 32 2.15 6.34 8.78
CA SER A 32 1.11 5.35 8.39
C SER A 32 -0.11 5.98 7.69
N ASP A 33 -0.12 7.31 7.58
CA ASP A 33 -1.09 8.15 6.91
C ASP A 33 -0.93 8.18 5.39
N ARG A 34 0.15 7.61 4.85
CA ARG A 34 0.50 7.64 3.44
C ARG A 34 0.97 6.27 2.95
N ALA A 35 0.65 5.96 1.69
CA ALA A 35 1.09 4.75 1.02
C ALA A 35 1.95 5.11 -0.19
N VAL A 36 3.01 4.33 -0.40
CA VAL A 36 3.87 4.43 -1.59
C VAL A 36 3.57 3.24 -2.50
N VAL A 37 3.25 3.52 -3.75
CA VAL A 37 3.05 2.49 -4.79
C VAL A 37 4.30 2.47 -5.67
N PHE A 38 4.94 1.31 -5.78
CA PHE A 38 6.14 1.11 -6.58
C PHE A 38 5.77 0.76 -8.03
N GLN A 39 6.66 1.08 -8.98
CA GLN A 39 6.47 0.70 -10.40
C GLN A 39 6.71 -0.79 -10.65
N ASN A 40 7.54 -1.44 -9.83
CA ASN A 40 7.73 -2.89 -9.85
C ASN A 40 6.84 -3.51 -8.77
N ASP A 41 6.37 -4.74 -9.02
CA ASP A 41 5.52 -5.50 -8.10
C ASP A 41 6.22 -5.69 -6.75
N ALA A 42 5.91 -4.82 -5.79
CA ALA A 42 6.28 -4.96 -4.39
C ALA A 42 5.32 -5.93 -3.66
N LEU A 43 4.88 -6.97 -4.38
CA LEU A 43 3.98 -7.99 -3.87
C LEU A 43 4.79 -9.13 -3.26
N PHE A 44 4.22 -9.80 -2.26
CA PHE A 44 4.80 -10.97 -1.65
C PHE A 44 4.46 -12.21 -2.49
N PRO A 45 5.41 -12.81 -3.22
CA PRO A 45 5.13 -13.89 -4.18
C PRO A 45 4.50 -15.12 -3.53
N TRP A 46 4.86 -15.43 -2.29
CA TRP A 46 4.32 -16.57 -1.53
C TRP A 46 2.92 -16.31 -0.94
N LEU A 47 2.29 -15.17 -1.21
CA LEU A 47 0.95 -14.81 -0.75
C LEU A 47 -0.04 -14.78 -1.93
N THR A 48 -1.31 -15.12 -1.70
CA THR A 48 -2.38 -14.93 -2.69
C THR A 48 -2.68 -13.44 -2.88
N ALA A 49 -3.47 -13.07 -3.90
CA ALA A 49 -3.94 -11.71 -4.10
C ALA A 49 -4.64 -11.16 -2.85
N ARG A 50 -5.54 -11.95 -2.25
CA ARG A 50 -6.24 -11.64 -0.99
C ARG A 50 -5.27 -11.44 0.16
N GLU A 51 -4.28 -12.33 0.30
CA GLU A 51 -3.29 -12.26 1.39
C GLU A 51 -2.37 -11.02 1.24
N ASN A 52 -2.00 -10.65 0.02
CA ASN A 52 -1.25 -9.43 -0.27
C ASN A 52 -2.04 -8.18 0.13
N VAL A 53 -3.30 -8.09 -0.26
CA VAL A 53 -4.18 -6.95 0.10
C VAL A 53 -4.45 -6.91 1.60
N ALA A 54 -4.64 -8.06 2.26
CA ALA A 54 -4.88 -8.14 3.70
C ALA A 54 -3.63 -7.92 4.56
N PHE A 55 -2.43 -7.92 3.98
CA PHE A 55 -1.16 -7.94 4.72
C PHE A 55 -1.01 -6.71 5.64
N ALA A 56 -1.28 -5.51 5.13
CA ALA A 56 -1.19 -4.29 5.93
C ALA A 56 -2.18 -4.29 7.11
N LEU A 57 -3.38 -4.84 6.90
CA LEU A 57 -4.39 -4.99 7.97
C LEU A 57 -3.95 -6.01 9.02
N ARG A 58 -3.27 -7.09 8.60
CA ARG A 58 -2.67 -8.07 9.51
C ARG A 58 -1.60 -7.42 10.40
N LEU A 59 -0.72 -6.61 9.83
CA LEU A 59 0.31 -5.87 10.60
C LEU A 59 -0.31 -4.90 11.61
N ARG A 60 -1.48 -4.34 11.29
CA ARG A 60 -2.26 -3.48 12.21
C ARG A 60 -3.07 -4.26 13.26
N GLY A 61 -2.95 -5.58 13.32
CA GLY A 61 -3.67 -6.41 14.30
C GLY A 61 -5.16 -6.59 14.01
N VAL A 62 -5.63 -6.32 12.80
CA VAL A 62 -7.05 -6.51 12.44
C VAL A 62 -7.39 -8.00 12.42
N SER A 63 -8.50 -8.37 13.06
CA SER A 63 -9.00 -9.75 13.15
C SER A 63 -9.18 -10.41 11.78
N ALA A 64 -9.05 -11.74 11.72
CA ALA A 64 -9.07 -12.52 10.48
C ALA A 64 -10.29 -12.21 9.61
N ASP A 65 -11.48 -12.28 10.18
CA ASP A 65 -12.73 -12.08 9.46
C ASP A 65 -12.85 -10.67 8.88
N LYS A 66 -12.45 -9.66 9.67
CA LYS A 66 -12.48 -8.25 9.24
C LYS A 66 -11.50 -7.98 8.11
N ARG A 67 -10.27 -8.49 8.18
CA ARG A 67 -9.27 -8.27 7.13
C ARG A 67 -9.60 -9.07 5.85
N ALA A 68 -10.16 -10.26 5.98
CA ALA A 68 -10.60 -11.07 4.83
C ALA A 68 -11.72 -10.34 4.07
N ARG A 69 -12.79 -9.93 4.77
CA ARG A 69 -13.88 -9.16 4.17
C ARG A 69 -13.39 -7.86 3.53
N ARG A 70 -12.50 -7.13 4.20
CA ARG A 70 -11.96 -5.88 3.65
C ARG A 70 -11.10 -6.13 2.41
N ALA A 71 -10.35 -7.23 2.35
CA ALA A 71 -9.57 -7.58 1.18
C ALA A 71 -10.47 -7.93 -0.01
N ASP A 72 -11.57 -8.65 0.21
CA ASP A 72 -12.57 -8.92 -0.84
C ASP A 72 -13.17 -7.64 -1.42
N GLU A 73 -13.62 -6.73 -0.56
CA GLU A 73 -14.16 -5.44 -0.99
C GLU A 73 -13.16 -4.68 -1.87
N LEU A 74 -11.88 -4.65 -1.48
CA LEU A 74 -10.83 -3.97 -2.24
C LEU A 74 -10.52 -4.67 -3.57
N LEU A 75 -10.51 -6.01 -3.60
CA LEU A 75 -10.33 -6.78 -4.83
C LEU A 75 -11.50 -6.57 -5.81
N SER A 76 -12.74 -6.51 -5.31
CA SER A 76 -13.92 -6.22 -6.14
C SER A 76 -13.83 -4.83 -6.77
N LEU A 77 -13.35 -3.81 -6.06
CA LEU A 77 -13.19 -2.45 -6.60
C LEU A 77 -12.23 -2.38 -7.80
N VAL A 78 -11.23 -3.28 -7.85
CA VAL A 78 -10.27 -3.37 -8.96
C VAL A 78 -10.61 -4.50 -9.95
N LYS A 79 -11.83 -5.05 -9.88
CA LYS A 79 -12.33 -6.14 -10.76
C LYS A 79 -11.52 -7.44 -10.66
N LEU A 80 -10.95 -7.73 -9.49
CA LEU A 80 -10.20 -8.96 -9.19
C LEU A 80 -10.88 -9.83 -8.12
N GLY A 81 -12.19 -9.67 -7.89
CA GLY A 81 -12.94 -10.40 -6.86
C GLY A 81 -12.77 -11.93 -6.97
N ASP A 82 -12.85 -12.47 -8.18
CA ASP A 82 -12.72 -13.92 -8.44
C ASP A 82 -11.27 -14.43 -8.45
N ALA A 83 -10.30 -13.53 -8.28
CA ALA A 83 -8.88 -13.83 -8.31
C ALA A 83 -8.23 -13.83 -6.91
N GLY A 84 -9.02 -13.67 -5.84
CA GLY A 84 -8.51 -13.52 -4.48
C GLY A 84 -7.60 -14.66 -4.01
N ASP A 85 -7.88 -15.89 -4.43
CA ASP A 85 -7.13 -17.08 -4.01
C ASP A 85 -5.98 -17.44 -4.96
N LYS A 86 -5.83 -16.70 -6.06
CA LYS A 86 -4.72 -16.86 -7.00
C LYS A 86 -3.44 -16.27 -6.43
N ARG A 87 -2.32 -16.93 -6.72
CA ARG A 87 -0.96 -16.42 -6.52
C ARG A 87 -0.62 -15.41 -7.61
N ILE A 88 0.38 -14.58 -7.37
CA ILE A 88 0.75 -13.48 -8.28
C ILE A 88 1.13 -13.98 -9.68
N TRP A 89 1.82 -15.12 -9.79
CA TRP A 89 2.18 -15.71 -11.08
C TRP A 89 1.00 -16.32 -11.86
N GLU A 90 -0.18 -16.41 -11.25
CA GLU A 90 -1.42 -16.87 -11.89
C GLU A 90 -2.28 -15.69 -12.40
N LEU A 91 -1.82 -14.46 -12.15
CA LEU A 91 -2.44 -13.23 -12.64
C LEU A 91 -1.71 -12.76 -13.89
N SER A 92 -2.47 -12.27 -14.87
CA SER A 92 -1.91 -11.54 -16.00
C SER A 92 -1.46 -10.15 -15.53
N GLY A 93 -0.25 -9.73 -15.95
CA GLY A 93 0.25 -8.37 -15.74
C GLY A 93 -0.45 -7.33 -16.61
#